data_AF-A0A376VJ12-F1
#
_entry.id   AF-A0A376VJ12-F1
#
_cell.length_a   1.000
_cell.length_b   1.000
_cell.length_c   1.000
_cell.angle_alpha   90.00
_cell.angle_beta   90.00
_cell.angle_gamma   90.00
#
_symmetry.space_group_name_H-M   'P 1'
#
loop_
_entity.id
_entity.type
_entity.pdbx_description
1 polymer ?
#
loop_
_entity_poly.entity_id
_entity_poly.type
_entity_poly.pdbx_seq_one_letter_code
_entity_poly.pdbx_strand_id
1 'polypeptide(L)'
;MIFLSQAQIDALLLEDIQGGDLTTRALNIGHQHGYIEFFHRQGGCVSGISVACKMLTTLGLTIDDAVSDGSQANAGQRLIRAQGNAAALHQGWKAVQNVLEWSCGVSDYLAQMLALLRERYPDGNIACTRKAIPGTRLLASQAILAAGGLIHRAGCAETILLFANHRHFLHDNQDWSGAINQLRRHAPEKKIVVEADTPKEAIAALRAQPDVLQLDKFNPQQATEIAQIAPSLAPHCTLALTGGINLTTLKNYLDCGIRLLLPPRLITRHQLTLKSVCNPQPLFNSLLNGIYSMRLKKRYLCTALSLAFTQQAVAAQESDTLTVWSSPVSSTTTTILDQPTMKALDKQNVAQALSVVPGVVLQKSGSRNEEQVKVRGFDSRQVPVYFDGVPIYVPYDGNLDLARILTNNLGAVEVSKGYSSLLQGPNQMGGAINITTQKPTKPLEANLGYRQGWSRSQDNAYDMHASFAASSDLGYLQVSGSQLKQDFLGLPHGVNNDIAGKHGKMINSSADDKRGIVKLGFTPRENDEYTLTYIKQDGEKDNPPYSGNSGQKSRYWQWPEYDKESFIIRERPN
;
A
#
# COMPACT_ATOMS: atom_id res chain seq x y z
N MET A 1 23.90 -4.46 19.30
CA MET A 1 22.46 -4.07 19.34
C MET A 1 22.27 -2.80 18.53
N ILE A 2 21.19 -2.70 17.76
CA ILE A 2 20.84 -1.48 17.02
C ILE A 2 20.09 -0.54 17.97
N PHE A 3 20.56 0.69 18.08
CA PHE A 3 19.95 1.72 18.92
C PHE A 3 18.81 2.41 18.16
N LEU A 4 17.59 2.38 18.73
CA LEU A 4 16.49 3.25 18.32
C LEU A 4 16.40 4.41 19.31
N SER A 5 16.43 5.62 18.76
CA SER A 5 16.30 6.88 19.49
C SER A 5 14.86 7.11 19.97
N GLN A 6 14.70 7.97 20.97
CA GLN A 6 13.37 8.33 21.48
C GLN A 6 12.46 8.87 20.37
N ALA A 7 12.96 9.75 19.51
CA ALA A 7 12.20 10.30 18.39
C ALA A 7 11.65 9.22 17.43
N GLN A 8 12.35 8.10 17.26
CA GLN A 8 11.89 6.99 16.44
C GLN A 8 10.83 6.14 17.15
N ILE A 9 10.96 5.96 18.47
CA ILE A 9 9.95 5.33 19.29
C ILE A 9 8.66 6.18 19.29
N ASP A 10 8.81 7.48 19.48
CA ASP A 10 7.70 8.45 19.43
C ASP A 10 7.03 8.42 18.05
N ALA A 11 7.79 8.35 16.96
CA ALA A 11 7.23 8.25 15.62
C ALA A 11 6.37 6.99 15.42
N LEU A 12 6.79 5.84 15.98
CA LEU A 12 6.01 4.59 15.93
C LEU A 12 4.70 4.68 16.74
N LEU A 13 4.72 5.41 17.86
CA LEU A 13 3.53 5.64 18.66
C LEU A 13 2.59 6.65 17.98
N LEU A 14 3.13 7.81 17.59
CA LEU A 14 2.37 8.94 17.05
C LEU A 14 1.68 8.62 15.72
N GLU A 15 2.09 7.58 15.00
CA GLU A 15 1.33 7.07 13.83
C GLU A 15 -0.14 6.78 14.19
N ASP A 16 -0.39 6.22 15.38
CA ASP A 16 -1.72 5.75 15.79
C ASP A 16 -2.32 6.64 16.90
N ILE A 17 -1.50 7.13 17.85
CA ILE A 17 -2.00 7.74 19.08
C ILE A 17 -1.96 9.27 19.14
N GLN A 18 -1.66 9.98 18.04
CA GLN A 18 -1.52 11.44 18.03
C GLN A 18 -2.75 12.18 18.59
N GLY A 19 -3.96 11.66 18.36
CA GLY A 19 -5.22 12.22 18.89
C GLY A 19 -5.63 11.68 20.26
N GLY A 20 -4.84 10.78 20.85
CA GLY A 20 -5.22 9.93 21.97
C GLY A 20 -6.28 8.88 21.60
N ASP A 21 -6.76 8.14 22.60
CA ASP A 21 -7.85 7.17 22.44
C ASP A 21 -9.19 7.78 22.85
N LEU A 22 -10.04 8.08 21.86
CA LEU A 22 -11.37 8.64 22.06
C LEU A 22 -12.28 7.70 22.85
N THR A 23 -12.18 6.37 22.67
CA THR A 23 -13.04 5.40 23.35
C THR A 23 -12.74 5.39 24.85
N THR A 24 -11.45 5.31 25.20
CA THR A 24 -11.02 5.37 26.60
C THR A 24 -11.42 6.68 27.29
N ARG A 25 -11.32 7.81 26.57
CA ARG A 25 -11.74 9.12 27.07
C ARG A 25 -13.26 9.22 27.21
N ALA A 26 -14.02 8.80 26.21
CA ALA A 26 -15.48 8.89 26.19
C ALA A 26 -16.12 7.99 27.27
N LEU A 27 -15.54 6.83 27.53
CA LEU A 27 -15.96 5.94 28.62
C LEU A 27 -15.47 6.40 30.00
N ASN A 28 -14.60 7.41 30.07
CA ASN A 28 -13.98 7.90 31.30
C ASN A 28 -13.29 6.80 32.13
N ILE A 29 -12.67 5.83 31.46
CA ILE A 29 -11.99 4.69 32.11
C ILE A 29 -10.48 4.88 32.21
N GLY A 30 -9.93 6.00 31.70
CA GLY A 30 -8.49 6.21 31.55
C GLY A 30 -7.67 6.11 32.84
N HIS A 31 -8.27 6.41 34.00
CA HIS A 31 -7.63 6.34 35.31
C HIS A 31 -7.60 4.95 35.93
N GLN A 32 -8.33 3.98 35.39
CA GLN A 32 -8.37 2.64 35.95
C GLN A 32 -7.02 1.94 35.78
N HIS A 33 -6.55 1.26 36.82
CA HIS A 33 -5.34 0.46 36.76
C HIS A 33 -5.63 -0.91 36.13
N GLY A 34 -4.69 -1.39 35.33
CA GLY A 34 -4.79 -2.67 34.66
C GLY A 34 -3.43 -3.19 34.20
N TYR A 35 -3.49 -4.25 33.41
CA TYR A 35 -2.31 -4.83 32.78
C TYR A 35 -2.64 -5.29 31.36
N ILE A 36 -1.61 -5.33 30.52
CA ILE A 36 -1.67 -5.85 29.16
C ILE A 36 -0.63 -6.94 28.97
N GLU A 37 -1.01 -8.02 28.30
CA GLU A 37 -0.14 -9.14 27.96
C GLU A 37 -0.18 -9.39 26.45
N PHE A 38 0.99 -9.64 25.87
CA PHE A 38 1.15 -10.00 24.46
C PHE A 38 1.58 -11.46 24.35
N PHE A 39 0.91 -12.25 23.50
CA PHE A 39 1.13 -13.68 23.31
C PHE A 39 1.40 -14.03 21.85
N HIS A 40 2.36 -14.93 21.61
CA HIS A 40 2.67 -15.45 20.29
C HIS A 40 1.76 -16.62 19.94
N ARG A 41 0.81 -16.45 19.02
CA ARG A 41 -0.19 -17.51 18.75
C ARG A 41 0.41 -18.79 18.19
N GLN A 42 1.37 -18.67 17.28
CA GLN A 42 1.91 -19.81 16.52
C GLN A 42 3.28 -20.31 17.03
N GLY A 43 3.89 -19.63 18.00
CA GLY A 43 5.32 -19.79 18.32
C GLY A 43 6.26 -19.35 17.18
N GLY A 44 7.56 -19.42 17.40
CA GLY A 44 8.60 -19.05 16.42
C GLY A 44 9.67 -18.11 16.96
N CYS A 45 10.57 -17.66 16.09
CA CYS A 45 11.64 -16.74 16.45
C CYS A 45 11.10 -15.33 16.72
N VAL A 46 11.36 -14.82 17.91
CA VAL A 46 10.82 -13.54 18.39
C VAL A 46 11.75 -12.37 18.06
N SER A 47 11.19 -11.25 17.65
CA SER A 47 11.91 -9.98 17.52
C SER A 47 10.99 -8.77 17.79
N GLY A 48 11.60 -7.63 18.12
CA GLY A 48 10.93 -6.36 18.38
C GLY A 48 10.57 -6.14 19.86
N ILE A 49 11.02 -7.03 20.76
CA ILE A 49 10.68 -6.98 22.18
C ILE A 49 11.31 -5.76 22.85
N SER A 50 12.59 -5.51 22.57
CA SER A 50 13.28 -4.33 23.10
C SER A 50 12.62 -3.02 22.67
N VAL A 51 12.13 -2.95 21.43
CA VAL A 51 11.40 -1.78 20.91
C VAL A 51 10.01 -1.66 21.55
N ALA A 52 9.26 -2.76 21.61
CA ALA A 52 7.96 -2.82 22.25
C ALA A 52 8.01 -2.38 23.73
N CYS A 53 9.01 -2.85 24.48
CA CYS A 53 9.22 -2.44 25.86
C CYS A 53 9.49 -0.93 25.96
N LYS A 54 10.35 -0.37 25.10
CA LYS A 54 10.60 1.08 25.05
C LYS A 54 9.35 1.89 24.73
N MET A 55 8.52 1.42 23.79
CA MET A 55 7.24 2.06 23.46
C MET A 55 6.31 2.08 24.68
N LEU A 56 6.14 0.95 25.36
CA LEU A 56 5.30 0.84 26.56
C LEU A 56 5.83 1.73 27.71
N THR A 57 7.14 1.71 27.96
CA THR A 57 7.77 2.58 28.97
C THR A 57 7.65 4.06 28.64
N THR A 58 7.73 4.44 27.36
CA THR A 58 7.51 5.83 26.91
C THR A 58 6.10 6.32 27.26
N LEU A 59 5.10 5.44 27.25
CA LEU A 59 3.73 5.74 27.68
C LEU A 59 3.55 5.75 29.21
N GLY A 60 4.62 5.53 29.98
CA GLY A 60 4.57 5.46 31.44
C GLY A 60 4.14 4.11 32.00
N LEU A 61 4.16 3.04 31.19
CA LEU A 61 3.87 1.68 31.66
C LEU A 61 5.11 1.02 32.27
N THR A 62 4.88 0.19 33.28
CA THR A 62 5.93 -0.64 33.90
C THR A 62 5.92 -2.03 33.28
N ILE A 63 7.09 -2.53 32.88
CA ILE A 63 7.24 -3.89 32.32
C ILE A 63 7.48 -4.87 33.47
N ASP A 64 6.60 -5.86 33.61
CA ASP A 64 6.76 -6.91 34.62
C ASP A 64 7.72 -8.01 34.14
N ASP A 65 7.57 -8.40 32.88
CA ASP A 65 8.28 -9.53 32.30
C ASP A 65 8.28 -9.44 30.77
N ALA A 66 9.38 -9.84 30.15
CA ALA A 66 9.58 -9.82 28.71
C ALA A 66 10.60 -10.88 28.26
N VAL A 67 10.33 -11.53 27.14
CA VAL A 67 11.30 -12.45 26.51
C VAL A 67 12.43 -11.68 25.82
N SER A 68 13.52 -12.36 25.45
CA SER A 68 14.63 -11.74 24.71
C SER A 68 14.41 -11.82 23.19
N ASP A 69 14.84 -10.77 22.48
CA ASP A 69 14.94 -10.80 21.02
C ASP A 69 15.85 -11.96 20.57
N GLY A 70 15.41 -12.73 19.57
CA GLY A 70 16.07 -13.92 19.05
C GLY A 70 15.71 -15.23 19.75
N SER A 71 14.95 -15.19 20.85
CA SER A 71 14.44 -16.41 21.50
C SER A 71 13.41 -17.14 20.65
N GLN A 72 13.30 -18.46 20.85
CA GLN A 72 12.24 -19.28 20.28
C GLN A 72 11.06 -19.35 21.25
N ALA A 73 9.91 -18.82 20.83
CA ALA A 73 8.68 -18.86 21.61
C ALA A 73 7.83 -20.07 21.24
N ASN A 74 7.21 -20.70 22.24
CA ASN A 74 6.19 -21.72 22.05
C ASN A 74 4.86 -21.09 21.61
N ALA A 75 3.99 -21.88 20.98
CA ALA A 75 2.63 -21.46 20.67
C ALA A 75 1.85 -21.11 21.94
N GLY A 76 1.26 -19.92 21.98
CA GLY A 76 0.56 -19.37 23.13
C GLY A 76 1.47 -18.80 24.22
N GLN A 77 2.80 -18.73 24.02
CA GLN A 77 3.71 -18.16 25.01
C GLN A 77 3.52 -16.65 25.15
N ARG A 78 3.55 -16.17 26.40
CA ARG A 78 3.58 -14.75 26.71
C ARG A 78 4.94 -14.15 26.36
N LEU A 79 4.92 -13.07 25.60
CA LEU A 79 6.10 -12.34 25.15
C LEU A 79 6.42 -11.15 26.06
N ILE A 80 5.41 -10.37 26.43
CA ILE A 80 5.55 -9.17 27.27
C ILE A 80 4.34 -9.09 28.20
N ARG A 81 4.57 -8.64 29.43
CA ARG A 81 3.54 -8.18 30.38
C ARG A 81 3.88 -6.79 30.88
N ALA A 82 2.92 -5.88 30.85
CA ALA A 82 3.07 -4.51 31.33
C ALA A 82 1.85 -4.04 32.13
N GLN A 83 2.07 -3.14 33.09
CA GLN A 83 1.03 -2.59 33.97
C GLN A 83 1.01 -1.06 33.94
N GLY A 84 -0.16 -0.49 34.22
CA GLY A 84 -0.34 0.95 34.35
C GLY A 84 -1.81 1.36 34.20
N ASN A 85 -2.04 2.62 33.86
CA ASN A 85 -3.38 3.15 33.65
C ASN A 85 -3.95 2.73 32.30
N ALA A 86 -5.26 2.50 32.23
CA ALA A 86 -5.97 2.08 31.02
C ALA A 86 -5.72 3.01 29.83
N ALA A 87 -5.58 4.32 30.06
CA ALA A 87 -5.21 5.28 29.01
C ALA A 87 -3.89 4.94 28.32
N ALA A 88 -2.84 4.61 29.09
CA ALA A 88 -1.54 4.25 28.55
C ALA A 88 -1.56 2.84 27.94
N LEU A 89 -2.27 1.90 28.58
CA LEU A 89 -2.40 0.52 28.09
C LEU A 89 -3.07 0.47 26.70
N HIS A 90 -4.17 1.20 26.51
CA HIS A 90 -4.91 1.21 25.25
C HIS A 90 -4.17 1.97 24.14
N GLN A 91 -3.48 3.07 24.47
CA GLN A 91 -2.59 3.74 23.50
C GLN A 91 -1.43 2.82 23.06
N GLY A 92 -0.85 2.06 23.98
CA GLY A 92 0.23 1.12 23.65
C GLY A 92 -0.23 -0.11 22.88
N TRP A 93 -1.49 -0.51 23.02
CA TRP A 93 -1.99 -1.80 22.55
C TRP A 93 -1.69 -2.04 21.06
N LYS A 94 -2.31 -1.28 20.16
CA LYS A 94 -2.27 -1.63 18.73
C LYS A 94 -0.93 -1.29 18.10
N ALA A 95 -0.33 -0.15 18.45
CA ALA A 95 0.99 0.25 18.00
C ALA A 95 2.07 -0.79 18.34
N VAL A 96 2.12 -1.25 19.60
CA VAL A 96 3.09 -2.26 20.04
C VAL A 96 2.82 -3.62 19.39
N GLN A 97 1.54 -4.01 19.29
CA GLN A 97 1.17 -5.26 18.63
C GLN A 97 1.66 -5.29 17.18
N ASN A 98 1.49 -4.20 16.42
CA ASN A 98 1.92 -4.13 15.01
C ASN A 98 3.45 -4.28 14.87
N VAL A 99 4.23 -3.64 15.75
CA VAL A 99 5.70 -3.76 15.75
C VAL A 99 6.13 -5.20 16.01
N LEU A 100 5.52 -5.85 17.00
CA LEU A 100 5.82 -7.24 17.35
C LEU A 100 5.39 -8.22 16.23
N GLU A 101 4.18 -8.06 15.68
CA GLU A 101 3.64 -8.93 14.60
C GLU A 101 4.52 -8.93 13.36
N TRP A 102 4.97 -7.74 12.94
CA TRP A 102 5.84 -7.59 11.78
C TRP A 102 7.26 -8.08 12.08
N SER A 103 7.84 -7.68 13.22
CA SER A 103 9.22 -8.04 13.58
C SER A 103 9.36 -9.56 13.77
N CYS A 104 8.44 -10.20 14.51
CA CYS A 104 8.41 -11.65 14.69
C CYS A 104 8.19 -12.38 13.35
N GLY A 105 7.34 -11.84 12.46
CA GLY A 105 7.12 -12.44 11.14
C GLY A 105 8.37 -12.48 10.27
N VAL A 106 9.17 -11.40 10.29
CA VAL A 106 10.44 -11.34 9.58
C VAL A 106 11.47 -12.28 10.21
N SER A 107 11.63 -12.26 11.53
CA SER A 107 12.62 -13.09 12.21
C SER A 107 12.31 -14.58 12.08
N ASP A 108 11.05 -14.98 12.26
CA ASP A 108 10.65 -16.38 12.16
C ASP A 108 10.86 -16.93 10.74
N TYR A 109 10.44 -16.18 9.71
CA TYR A 109 10.65 -16.59 8.32
C TYR A 109 12.15 -16.77 8.00
N LEU A 110 13.01 -15.85 8.48
CA LEU A 110 14.45 -15.98 8.30
C LEU A 110 15.02 -17.16 9.08
N ALA A 111 14.58 -17.39 10.30
CA ALA A 111 15.03 -18.52 11.13
C ALA A 111 14.71 -19.86 10.44
N GLN A 112 13.53 -19.99 9.83
CA GLN A 112 13.15 -21.16 9.03
C GLN A 112 14.06 -21.33 7.80
N MET A 113 14.38 -20.24 7.08
CA MET A 113 15.29 -20.31 5.93
C MET A 113 16.70 -20.70 6.36
N LEU A 114 17.20 -20.14 7.48
CA LEU A 114 18.52 -20.47 8.02
C LEU A 114 18.59 -21.92 8.48
N ALA A 115 17.53 -22.45 9.10
CA ALA A 115 17.46 -23.85 9.47
C ALA A 115 17.61 -24.76 8.25
N LEU A 116 16.83 -24.50 7.18
CA LEU A 116 16.93 -25.25 5.92
C LEU A 116 18.31 -25.14 5.26
N LEU A 117 18.92 -23.95 5.28
CA LEU A 117 20.27 -23.76 4.71
C LEU A 117 21.32 -24.54 5.52
N ARG A 118 21.21 -24.51 6.85
CA ARG A 118 22.18 -25.11 7.77
C ARG A 118 22.09 -26.63 7.88
N GLU A 119 21.00 -27.24 7.40
CA GLU A 119 20.95 -28.68 7.16
C GLU A 119 22.08 -29.14 6.21
N ARG A 120 22.42 -28.31 5.22
CA ARG A 120 23.46 -28.61 4.23
C ARG A 120 24.79 -27.88 4.49
N TYR A 121 24.71 -26.61 4.88
CA TYR A 121 25.86 -25.75 5.13
C TYR A 121 25.80 -25.17 6.56
N PRO A 122 26.43 -25.83 7.55
CA PRO A 122 26.39 -25.36 8.94
C PRO A 122 26.88 -23.91 9.13
N ASP A 123 27.78 -23.45 8.27
CA ASP A 123 28.33 -22.09 8.19
C ASP A 123 27.60 -21.18 7.17
N GLY A 124 26.47 -21.63 6.64
CA GLY A 124 25.64 -20.90 5.68
C GLY A 124 25.03 -19.63 6.28
N ASN A 125 25.01 -18.57 5.48
CA ASN A 125 24.55 -17.24 5.86
C ASN A 125 23.44 -16.75 4.94
N ILE A 126 22.46 -16.09 5.53
CA ILE A 126 21.41 -15.38 4.81
C ILE A 126 21.49 -13.91 5.22
N ALA A 127 21.60 -13.02 4.24
CA ALA A 127 21.73 -11.60 4.49
C ALA A 127 20.60 -10.78 3.85
N CYS A 128 20.14 -9.74 4.56
CA CYS A 128 19.00 -8.94 4.11
C CYS A 128 19.41 -7.82 3.15
N THR A 129 18.57 -7.57 2.14
CA THR A 129 18.77 -6.48 1.17
C THR A 129 18.27 -5.13 1.69
N ARG A 130 18.47 -4.06 0.91
CA ARG A 130 17.93 -2.70 1.19
C ARG A 130 16.43 -2.54 0.90
N LYS A 131 15.72 -3.59 0.47
CA LYS A 131 14.30 -3.56 0.08
C LYS A 131 13.36 -3.49 1.29
N ALA A 132 13.69 -2.66 2.27
CA ALA A 132 12.87 -2.42 3.46
C ALA A 132 11.74 -1.45 3.14
N ILE A 133 10.63 -1.57 3.87
CA ILE A 133 9.58 -0.55 3.84
C ILE A 133 10.20 0.76 4.36
N PRO A 134 9.97 1.92 3.70
CA PRO A 134 10.45 3.20 4.20
C PRO A 134 10.05 3.42 5.67
N GLY A 135 10.98 3.90 6.49
CA GLY A 135 10.77 4.08 7.93
C GLY A 135 11.01 2.84 8.80
N THR A 136 10.97 1.60 8.25
CA THR A 136 11.08 0.37 9.06
C THR A 136 12.46 -0.29 9.04
N ARG A 137 13.45 0.31 8.36
CA ARG A 137 14.77 -0.32 8.14
C ARG A 137 15.47 -0.79 9.42
N LEU A 138 15.40 -0.01 10.50
CA LEU A 138 16.02 -0.37 11.77
C LEU A 138 15.30 -1.56 12.42
N LEU A 139 13.97 -1.59 12.40
CA LEU A 139 13.17 -2.73 12.85
C LEU A 139 13.50 -3.98 12.04
N ALA A 140 13.60 -3.84 10.71
CA ALA A 140 13.99 -4.94 9.82
C ALA A 140 15.36 -5.48 10.22
N SER A 141 16.33 -4.59 10.37
CA SER A 141 17.71 -4.97 10.71
C SER A 141 17.78 -5.68 12.07
N GLN A 142 16.98 -5.25 13.06
CA GLN A 142 16.89 -5.95 14.34
C GLN A 142 16.28 -7.35 14.18
N ALA A 143 15.19 -7.51 13.42
CA ALA A 143 14.57 -8.81 13.17
C ALA A 143 15.50 -9.79 12.46
N ILE A 144 16.31 -9.29 11.51
CA ILE A 144 17.31 -10.09 10.81
C ILE A 144 18.40 -10.58 11.77
N LEU A 145 18.93 -9.68 12.61
CA LEU A 145 19.96 -10.05 13.58
C LEU A 145 19.41 -11.00 14.66
N ALA A 146 18.17 -10.79 15.11
CA ALA A 146 17.51 -11.65 16.10
C ALA A 146 17.38 -13.09 15.60
N ALA A 147 17.06 -13.28 14.32
CA ALA A 147 17.00 -14.61 13.70
C ALA A 147 18.38 -15.23 13.38
N GLY A 148 19.48 -14.52 13.63
CA GLY A 148 20.84 -14.97 13.32
C GLY A 148 21.25 -14.80 11.86
N GLY A 149 20.57 -13.92 11.11
CA GLY A 149 20.96 -13.49 9.78
C GLY A 149 21.94 -12.31 9.80
N LEU A 150 22.39 -11.91 8.61
CA LEU A 150 23.35 -10.81 8.44
C LEU A 150 22.71 -9.58 7.78
N ILE A 151 23.22 -8.41 8.12
CA ILE A 151 22.90 -7.20 7.36
C ILE A 151 23.85 -7.16 6.17
N HIS A 152 23.33 -7.24 4.94
CA HIS A 152 24.18 -7.21 3.76
C HIS A 152 24.68 -5.79 3.46
N ARG A 153 23.74 -4.86 3.38
CA ARG A 153 23.99 -3.43 3.16
C ARG A 153 22.85 -2.64 3.78
N ALA A 154 23.12 -1.92 4.87
CA ALA A 154 22.20 -1.02 5.55
C ALA A 154 21.95 0.28 4.77
N GLY A 155 22.91 0.73 3.95
CA GLY A 155 22.78 1.98 3.21
C GLY A 155 23.69 2.11 1.99
N CYS A 156 23.48 3.15 1.17
CA CYS A 156 24.26 3.33 -0.06
C CYS A 156 25.77 3.56 0.20
N ALA A 157 26.15 4.10 1.35
CA ALA A 157 27.55 4.44 1.66
C ALA A 157 28.37 3.29 2.29
N GLU A 158 27.75 2.15 2.61
CA GLU A 158 28.39 1.10 3.40
C GLU A 158 29.33 0.23 2.57
N THR A 159 28.80 -0.42 1.53
CA THR A 159 29.52 -1.24 0.55
C THR A 159 29.23 -0.76 -0.86
N ILE A 160 30.21 -0.93 -1.76
CA ILE A 160 30.05 -0.64 -3.18
C ILE A 160 29.31 -1.81 -3.80
N LEU A 161 28.23 -1.54 -4.53
CA LEU A 161 27.48 -2.54 -5.27
C LEU A 161 27.25 -2.04 -6.70
N LEU A 162 28.00 -2.59 -7.63
CA LEU A 162 27.95 -2.24 -9.05
C LEU A 162 26.89 -3.09 -9.76
N PHE A 163 25.69 -2.51 -9.88
CA PHE A 163 24.63 -3.02 -10.76
C PHE A 163 24.88 -2.74 -12.24
N ALA A 164 24.20 -3.50 -13.11
CA ALA A 164 24.09 -3.18 -14.53
C ALA A 164 23.73 -1.71 -14.76
N ASN A 165 22.76 -1.16 -14.02
CA ASN A 165 22.34 0.25 -14.14
C ASN A 165 23.47 1.27 -13.97
N HIS A 166 24.49 1.00 -13.17
CA HIS A 166 25.66 1.89 -13.07
C HIS A 166 26.58 1.73 -14.28
N ARG A 167 26.79 0.49 -14.74
CA ARG A 167 27.64 0.18 -15.90
C ARG A 167 27.14 0.83 -17.19
N HIS A 168 25.82 1.01 -17.34
CA HIS A 168 25.23 1.71 -18.49
C HIS A 168 25.71 3.16 -18.65
N PHE A 169 26.23 3.78 -17.58
CA PHE A 169 26.78 5.14 -17.63
C PHE A 169 28.30 5.17 -17.82
N LEU A 170 28.96 4.02 -17.95
CA LEU A 170 30.37 3.94 -18.29
C LEU A 170 30.54 4.02 -19.81
N HIS A 171 31.69 4.51 -20.26
CA HIS A 171 32.02 4.56 -21.70
C HIS A 171 31.99 3.18 -22.34
N ASP A 172 32.44 2.15 -21.62
CA ASP A 172 32.30 0.74 -21.98
C ASP A 172 31.61 0.00 -20.83
N ASN A 173 30.40 -0.50 -21.07
CA ASN A 173 29.60 -1.21 -20.06
C ASN A 173 30.04 -2.67 -19.85
N GLN A 174 30.96 -3.19 -20.68
CA GLN A 174 31.55 -4.53 -20.56
C GLN A 174 32.95 -4.50 -19.93
N ASP A 175 33.53 -3.32 -19.69
CA ASP A 175 34.83 -3.19 -19.02
C ASP A 175 34.73 -3.36 -17.50
N TRP A 176 34.54 -4.60 -17.06
CA TRP A 176 34.50 -4.97 -15.64
C TRP A 176 35.80 -4.63 -14.91
N SER A 177 36.94 -4.82 -15.56
CA SER A 177 38.27 -4.60 -14.95
C SER A 177 38.53 -3.12 -14.72
N GLY A 178 38.26 -2.28 -15.72
CA GLY A 178 38.37 -0.83 -15.59
C GLY A 178 37.42 -0.28 -14.52
N ALA A 179 36.16 -0.72 -14.52
CA ALA A 179 35.17 -0.31 -13.52
C ALA A 179 35.61 -0.68 -12.09
N ILE A 180 36.01 -1.93 -11.84
CA ILE A 180 36.45 -2.39 -10.52
C ILE A 180 37.74 -1.67 -10.09
N ASN A 181 38.72 -1.49 -10.99
CA ASN A 181 39.95 -0.78 -10.68
C ASN A 181 39.72 0.71 -10.37
N GLN A 182 38.77 1.34 -11.06
CA GLN A 182 38.34 2.69 -10.73
C GLN A 182 37.71 2.75 -9.33
N LEU A 183 36.81 1.82 -9.01
CA LEU A 183 36.19 1.74 -7.69
C LEU A 183 37.21 1.51 -6.57
N ARG A 184 38.20 0.62 -6.77
CA ARG A 184 39.29 0.39 -5.80
C ARG A 184 40.10 1.65 -5.53
N ARG A 185 40.39 2.44 -6.57
CA ARG A 185 41.18 3.68 -6.43
C ARG A 185 40.41 4.77 -5.71
N HIS A 186 39.12 4.93 -6.01
CA HIS A 186 38.32 6.03 -5.46
C HIS A 186 37.66 5.72 -4.11
N ALA A 187 37.57 4.43 -3.74
CA ALA A 187 37.00 4.00 -2.47
C ALA A 187 37.75 2.78 -1.90
N PRO A 188 39.05 2.93 -1.59
CA PRO A 188 39.95 1.82 -1.23
C PRO A 188 39.58 1.08 0.05
N GLU A 189 38.83 1.71 0.96
CA GLU A 189 38.39 1.10 2.22
C GLU A 189 37.13 0.23 2.08
N LYS A 190 36.47 0.24 0.92
CA LYS A 190 35.17 -0.41 0.73
C LYS A 190 35.31 -1.70 -0.08
N LYS A 191 34.63 -2.75 0.38
CA LYS A 191 34.41 -3.96 -0.43
C LYS A 191 33.58 -3.64 -1.66
N ILE A 192 33.98 -4.22 -2.79
CA ILE A 192 33.35 -4.09 -4.09
C ILE A 192 32.55 -5.35 -4.38
N VAL A 193 31.23 -5.19 -4.35
CA VAL A 193 30.26 -6.18 -4.78
C VAL A 193 29.82 -5.85 -6.20
N VAL A 194 29.65 -6.87 -7.03
CA VAL A 194 29.11 -6.73 -8.39
C VAL A 194 27.92 -7.66 -8.59
N GLU A 195 26.96 -7.25 -9.40
CA GLU A 195 25.81 -8.08 -9.78
C GLU A 195 25.91 -8.47 -11.26
N ALA A 196 25.74 -9.77 -11.53
CA ALA A 196 25.68 -10.33 -12.87
C ALA A 196 24.34 -11.06 -13.07
N ASP A 197 23.78 -10.93 -14.26
CA ASP A 197 22.48 -11.52 -14.65
C ASP A 197 22.62 -12.76 -15.54
N THR A 198 23.79 -12.98 -16.13
CA THR A 198 24.07 -14.10 -17.04
C THR A 198 25.40 -14.78 -16.73
N PRO A 199 25.56 -16.09 -17.03
CA PRO A 199 26.82 -16.80 -16.82
C PRO A 199 28.03 -16.15 -17.52
N LYS A 200 27.81 -15.56 -18.69
CA LYS A 200 28.85 -14.83 -19.44
C LYS A 200 29.33 -13.60 -18.67
N GLU A 201 28.40 -12.79 -18.16
CA GLU A 201 28.74 -11.64 -17.32
C GLU A 201 29.44 -12.07 -16.02
N ALA A 202 28.96 -13.14 -15.37
CA ALA A 202 29.56 -13.68 -14.16
C ALA A 202 31.04 -14.07 -14.37
N ILE A 203 31.36 -14.75 -15.47
CA ILE A 203 32.75 -15.11 -15.82
C ILE A 203 33.61 -13.87 -16.07
N ALA A 204 33.08 -12.87 -16.79
CA ALA A 204 33.79 -11.62 -17.06
C ALA A 204 34.05 -10.84 -15.77
N ALA A 205 33.06 -10.78 -14.88
CA ALA A 205 33.17 -10.16 -13.56
C ALA A 205 34.19 -10.90 -12.69
N LEU A 206 34.18 -12.24 -12.63
CA LEU A 206 35.18 -13.03 -11.88
C LEU A 206 36.61 -12.72 -12.32
N ARG A 207 36.87 -12.60 -13.62
CA ARG A 207 38.21 -12.25 -14.13
C ARG A 207 38.69 -10.87 -13.66
N ALA A 208 37.77 -9.95 -13.37
CA ALA A 208 38.07 -8.65 -12.79
C ALA A 208 38.24 -8.67 -11.24
N GLN A 209 38.09 -9.85 -10.63
CA GLN A 209 38.36 -10.15 -9.22
C GLN A 209 37.64 -9.25 -8.20
N PRO A 210 36.30 -9.12 -8.21
CA PRO A 210 35.55 -8.40 -7.17
C PRO A 210 35.64 -9.11 -5.81
N ASP A 211 35.35 -8.40 -4.71
CA ASP A 211 35.29 -9.01 -3.39
C ASP A 211 34.09 -9.96 -3.24
N VAL A 212 32.97 -9.61 -3.88
CA VAL A 212 31.74 -10.41 -3.87
C VAL A 212 31.06 -10.36 -5.24
N LEU A 213 30.61 -11.51 -5.75
CA LEU A 213 29.80 -11.62 -6.96
C LEU A 213 28.39 -12.09 -6.61
N GLN A 214 27.39 -11.29 -6.96
CA GLN A 214 25.98 -11.61 -6.84
C GLN A 214 25.43 -12.15 -8.15
N LEU A 215 24.89 -13.36 -8.11
CA LEU A 215 24.22 -13.99 -9.24
C LEU A 215 22.72 -13.72 -9.12
N ASP A 216 22.17 -12.83 -9.96
CA ASP A 216 20.73 -12.49 -9.95
C ASP A 216 19.93 -13.41 -10.86
N LYS A 217 18.96 -14.15 -10.29
CA LYS A 217 18.01 -15.02 -11.00
C LYS A 217 18.65 -16.17 -11.79
N PHE A 218 19.86 -16.59 -11.41
CA PHE A 218 20.47 -17.81 -11.94
C PHE A 218 19.64 -19.03 -11.53
N ASN A 219 19.46 -19.97 -12.45
CA ASN A 219 18.89 -21.26 -12.08
C ASN A 219 19.92 -22.13 -11.32
N PRO A 220 19.51 -23.21 -10.62
CA PRO A 220 20.42 -24.01 -9.82
C PRO A 220 21.62 -24.59 -10.58
N GLN A 221 21.41 -25.00 -11.84
CA GLN A 221 22.48 -25.57 -12.67
C GLN A 221 23.53 -24.51 -13.01
N GLN A 222 23.10 -23.34 -13.49
CA GLN A 222 23.98 -22.22 -13.81
C GLN A 222 24.77 -21.75 -12.58
N ALA A 223 24.11 -21.67 -11.43
CA ALA A 223 24.77 -21.31 -10.17
C ALA A 223 25.87 -22.32 -9.80
N THR A 224 25.60 -23.61 -9.99
CA THR A 224 26.57 -24.70 -9.73
C THR A 224 27.77 -24.60 -10.67
N GLU A 225 27.54 -24.37 -11.96
CA GLU A 225 28.62 -24.21 -12.95
C GLU A 225 29.54 -23.03 -12.59
N ILE A 226 28.97 -21.87 -12.24
CA ILE A 226 29.75 -20.72 -11.80
C ILE A 226 30.51 -21.00 -10.50
N ALA A 227 29.89 -21.69 -9.53
CA ALA A 227 30.53 -22.04 -8.28
C ALA A 227 31.74 -22.98 -8.44
N GLN A 228 31.73 -23.86 -9.44
CA GLN A 228 32.86 -24.75 -9.75
C GLN A 228 34.06 -24.01 -10.33
N ILE A 229 33.83 -23.00 -11.17
CA ILE A 229 34.90 -22.25 -11.85
C ILE A 229 35.40 -21.03 -11.04
N ALA A 230 34.60 -20.49 -10.13
CA ALA A 230 34.96 -19.28 -9.39
C ALA A 230 36.28 -19.40 -8.59
N PRO A 231 36.61 -20.51 -7.91
CA PRO A 231 37.87 -20.64 -7.17
C PRO A 231 39.13 -20.53 -8.05
N SER A 232 39.06 -20.93 -9.33
CA SER A 232 40.20 -20.83 -10.24
C SER A 232 40.34 -19.45 -10.88
N LEU A 233 39.23 -18.75 -11.11
CA LEU A 233 39.21 -17.41 -11.71
C LEU A 233 39.45 -16.30 -10.68
N ALA A 234 38.86 -16.42 -9.49
CA ALA A 234 38.88 -15.41 -8.43
C ALA A 234 38.85 -16.06 -7.04
N PRO A 235 39.99 -16.58 -6.54
CA PRO A 235 40.04 -17.38 -5.31
C PRO A 235 39.61 -16.61 -4.04
N HIS A 236 39.62 -15.28 -4.07
CA HIS A 236 39.21 -14.42 -2.96
C HIS A 236 37.79 -13.87 -3.09
N CYS A 237 37.09 -14.15 -4.19
CA CYS A 237 35.74 -13.67 -4.43
C CYS A 237 34.71 -14.53 -3.66
N THR A 238 33.85 -13.89 -2.88
CA THR A 238 32.70 -14.57 -2.26
C THR A 238 31.53 -14.61 -3.25
N LEU A 239 30.97 -15.78 -3.50
CA LEU A 239 29.74 -15.90 -4.29
C LEU A 239 28.50 -15.68 -3.41
N ALA A 240 27.50 -15.02 -3.97
CA ALA A 240 26.19 -14.86 -3.34
C ALA A 240 25.06 -15.07 -4.35
N LEU A 241 23.98 -15.72 -3.91
CA LEU A 241 22.77 -15.89 -4.72
C LEU A 241 21.72 -14.83 -4.38
N THR A 242 21.17 -14.19 -5.41
CA THR A 242 20.05 -13.25 -5.30
C THR A 242 18.99 -13.54 -6.37
N GLY A 243 17.77 -13.04 -6.17
CA GLY A 243 16.65 -13.28 -7.07
C GLY A 243 15.97 -14.64 -6.83
N GLY A 244 14.64 -14.65 -6.69
CA GLY A 244 13.85 -15.89 -6.61
C GLY A 244 14.01 -16.77 -5.35
N ILE A 245 15.01 -16.53 -4.49
CA ILE A 245 15.27 -17.33 -3.27
C ILE A 245 14.21 -17.05 -2.20
N ASN A 246 13.54 -18.12 -1.74
CA ASN A 246 12.53 -18.12 -0.68
C ASN A 246 12.39 -19.54 -0.08
N LEU A 247 11.59 -19.75 0.97
CA LEU A 247 11.43 -21.06 1.63
C LEU A 247 11.09 -22.24 0.69
N THR A 248 10.34 -22.01 -0.40
CA THR A 248 9.96 -23.09 -1.34
C THR A 248 11.05 -23.38 -2.36
N THR A 249 11.80 -22.37 -2.79
CA THR A 249 12.84 -22.50 -3.83
C THR A 249 14.22 -22.81 -3.25
N LEU A 250 14.47 -22.45 -1.99
CA LEU A 250 15.78 -22.58 -1.32
C LEU A 250 16.35 -24.00 -1.44
N LYS A 251 15.51 -25.03 -1.27
CA LYS A 251 15.92 -26.44 -1.34
C LYS A 251 16.61 -26.80 -2.67
N ASN A 252 16.20 -26.15 -3.77
CA ASN A 252 16.75 -26.42 -5.09
C ASN A 252 18.17 -25.86 -5.27
N TYR A 253 18.60 -24.94 -4.39
CA TYR A 253 19.92 -24.31 -4.46
C TYR A 253 20.89 -24.88 -3.41
N LEU A 254 20.48 -25.83 -2.58
CA LEU A 254 21.33 -26.37 -1.51
C LEU A 254 22.57 -27.11 -2.03
N ASP A 255 22.55 -27.61 -3.27
CA ASP A 255 23.70 -28.34 -3.83
C ASP A 255 24.59 -27.49 -4.74
N CYS A 256 24.31 -26.20 -4.91
CA CYS A 256 25.08 -25.34 -5.82
C CYS A 256 26.46 -24.91 -5.28
N GLY A 257 26.77 -25.17 -4.00
CA GLY A 257 28.05 -24.80 -3.38
C GLY A 257 28.13 -23.37 -2.84
N ILE A 258 27.10 -22.53 -3.04
CA ILE A 258 27.09 -21.13 -2.60
C ILE A 258 26.48 -21.01 -1.20
N ARG A 259 27.24 -20.42 -0.26
CA ARG A 259 26.89 -20.35 1.17
C ARG A 259 26.27 -19.04 1.63
N LEU A 260 26.23 -18.01 0.76
CA LEU A 260 25.66 -16.70 1.06
C LEU A 260 24.42 -16.46 0.20
N LEU A 261 23.27 -16.29 0.84
CA LEU A 261 21.99 -16.04 0.14
C LEU A 261 21.43 -14.66 0.47
N LEU A 262 20.87 -14.01 -0.54
CA LEU A 262 20.37 -12.63 -0.50
C LEU A 262 18.90 -12.57 -0.98
N PRO A 263 17.95 -13.12 -0.22
CA PRO A 263 16.55 -13.17 -0.62
C PRO A 263 15.93 -11.75 -0.71
N PRO A 264 15.39 -11.34 -1.86
CA PRO A 264 14.93 -9.96 -2.08
C PRO A 264 13.62 -9.61 -1.37
N ARG A 265 12.86 -10.61 -0.89
CA ARG A 265 11.51 -10.44 -0.29
C ARG A 265 11.45 -10.69 1.21
N LEU A 266 12.60 -10.86 1.85
CA LEU A 266 12.70 -11.26 3.26
C LEU A 266 11.93 -10.33 4.21
N ILE A 267 11.98 -9.03 3.95
CA ILE A 267 11.46 -7.97 4.83
C ILE A 267 10.17 -7.31 4.31
N THR A 268 9.55 -7.83 3.24
CA THR A 268 8.38 -7.20 2.59
C THR A 268 7.10 -8.04 2.60
N ARG A 269 7.13 -9.28 3.11
CA ARG A 269 6.02 -10.24 2.92
C ARG A 269 5.55 -10.99 4.17
N HIS A 270 6.06 -10.66 5.36
CA HIS A 270 5.88 -11.53 6.53
C HIS A 270 5.29 -10.75 7.70
N GLN A 271 4.04 -11.08 8.04
CA GLN A 271 3.35 -10.67 9.26
C GLN A 271 2.79 -11.92 9.92
N LEU A 272 2.97 -12.05 11.23
CA LEU A 272 2.35 -13.10 12.03
C LEU A 272 1.19 -12.51 12.85
N THR A 273 0.34 -13.37 13.41
CA THR A 273 -0.77 -12.95 14.26
C THR A 273 -0.41 -13.08 15.73
N LEU A 274 -0.46 -11.97 16.47
CA LEU A 274 -0.34 -11.98 17.92
C LEU A 274 -1.71 -11.88 18.59
N LYS A 275 -1.81 -12.34 19.84
CA LYS A 275 -2.96 -12.07 20.70
C LYS A 275 -2.50 -11.16 21.81
N SER A 276 -3.14 -10.03 22.00
CA SER A 276 -3.00 -9.23 23.21
C SER A 276 -4.27 -9.32 24.05
N VAL A 277 -4.11 -9.20 25.36
CA VAL A 277 -5.20 -9.21 26.34
C VAL A 277 -4.97 -8.05 27.30
N CYS A 278 -5.95 -7.15 27.42
CA CYS A 278 -5.94 -6.05 28.38
C CYS A 278 -7.00 -6.34 29.45
N ASN A 279 -6.61 -6.35 30.73
CA ASN A 279 -7.49 -6.66 31.84
C ASN A 279 -7.37 -5.61 32.96
N PRO A 280 -8.47 -5.29 33.67
CA PRO A 280 -8.40 -4.48 34.88
C PRO A 280 -7.63 -5.22 35.97
N GLN A 281 -6.95 -4.49 36.86
CA GLN A 281 -6.27 -5.06 38.00
C GLN A 281 -7.33 -5.55 39.00
N PRO A 282 -7.27 -6.81 39.49
CA PRO A 282 -8.30 -7.31 40.38
C PRO A 282 -8.27 -6.57 41.72
N LEU A 283 -9.35 -5.87 42.07
CA LEU A 283 -9.71 -5.66 43.46
C LEU A 283 -10.14 -7.02 44.01
N PHE A 284 -9.46 -7.48 45.06
CA PHE A 284 -9.66 -8.76 45.74
C PHE A 284 -11.08 -9.32 45.56
N ASN A 285 -11.22 -10.33 44.71
CA ASN A 285 -12.28 -11.34 44.84
C ASN A 285 -11.96 -12.58 44.03
N SER A 286 -11.96 -13.68 44.75
CA SER A 286 -11.77 -15.05 44.28
C SER A 286 -12.98 -15.57 43.50
N LEU A 287 -12.71 -16.62 42.72
CA LEU A 287 -13.60 -17.69 42.26
C LEU A 287 -14.35 -17.52 40.92
N LEU A 288 -14.20 -18.60 40.13
CA LEU A 288 -15.10 -19.16 39.12
C LEU A 288 -15.11 -18.50 37.72
N ASN A 289 -14.53 -19.14 36.71
CA ASN A 289 -15.18 -20.27 36.01
C ASN A 289 -14.32 -20.82 34.89
N GLY A 290 -14.43 -22.12 34.67
CA GLY A 290 -13.76 -22.88 33.64
C GLY A 290 -14.60 -23.07 32.37
N ILE A 291 -13.86 -23.45 31.32
CA ILE A 291 -14.25 -24.33 30.20
C ILE A 291 -15.46 -23.89 29.38
N TYR A 292 -15.24 -23.60 28.09
CA TYR A 292 -15.93 -24.29 26.98
C TYR A 292 -15.14 -24.11 25.67
N SER A 293 -14.70 -25.25 25.10
CA SER A 293 -14.23 -25.38 23.72
C SER A 293 -15.09 -26.45 23.07
N MET A 294 -15.78 -26.12 21.99
CA MET A 294 -16.52 -27.09 21.17
C MET A 294 -16.03 -27.00 19.73
N ARG A 295 -15.48 -28.12 19.24
CA ARG A 295 -15.18 -28.41 17.84
C ARG A 295 -16.45 -28.91 17.16
N LEU A 296 -16.72 -28.49 15.92
CA LEU A 296 -17.59 -29.22 15.00
C LEU A 296 -16.82 -29.58 13.72
N LYS A 297 -16.81 -30.89 13.42
CA LYS A 297 -16.48 -31.48 12.12
C LYS A 297 -17.77 -31.61 11.32
N LYS A 298 -17.72 -31.42 9.99
CA LYS A 298 -18.58 -32.13 9.04
C LYS A 298 -17.83 -32.34 7.72
N ARG A 299 -17.75 -33.61 7.31
CA ARG A 299 -17.51 -34.08 5.94
C ARG A 299 -18.87 -34.35 5.32
N TYR A 300 -19.05 -34.07 4.02
CA TYR A 300 -19.71 -34.98 3.08
C TYR A 300 -19.19 -34.72 1.65
N LEU A 301 -19.17 -35.82 0.90
CA LEU A 301 -18.62 -36.09 -0.43
C LEU A 301 -19.79 -36.15 -1.42
N CYS A 302 -19.62 -35.70 -2.68
CA CYS A 302 -20.28 -36.29 -3.86
C CYS A 302 -19.59 -35.86 -5.18
N THR A 303 -19.12 -36.88 -5.90
CA THR A 303 -18.74 -37.06 -7.32
C THR A 303 -19.89 -36.69 -8.31
N ALA A 304 -19.81 -36.47 -9.63
CA ALA A 304 -18.83 -36.52 -10.75
C ALA A 304 -19.47 -35.67 -11.91
N LEU A 305 -18.84 -35.29 -13.03
CA LEU A 305 -18.53 -36.12 -14.22
C LEU A 305 -17.83 -35.24 -15.30
N SER A 306 -17.02 -35.91 -16.11
CA SER A 306 -16.10 -35.45 -17.17
C SER A 306 -16.74 -34.99 -18.49
N LEU A 307 -16.00 -34.18 -19.27
CA LEU A 307 -15.97 -34.27 -20.74
C LEU A 307 -14.64 -33.74 -21.28
N ALA A 308 -13.94 -34.60 -22.02
CA ALA A 308 -12.74 -34.29 -22.79
C ALA A 308 -13.13 -34.20 -24.27
N PHE A 309 -12.52 -33.27 -25.00
CA PHE A 309 -12.31 -33.40 -26.44
C PHE A 309 -11.02 -32.67 -26.86
N THR A 310 -10.35 -33.27 -27.84
CA THR A 310 -8.97 -33.07 -28.27
C THR A 310 -8.82 -32.19 -29.51
N GLN A 311 -7.70 -31.46 -29.55
CA GLN A 311 -6.85 -31.07 -30.68
C GLN A 311 -7.37 -30.08 -31.75
N GLN A 312 -6.57 -29.02 -31.98
CA GLN A 312 -5.77 -28.90 -33.20
C GLN A 312 -4.57 -27.95 -33.02
N ALA A 313 -3.42 -28.39 -33.50
CA ALA A 313 -2.22 -27.57 -33.62
C ALA A 313 -2.30 -26.76 -34.93
N VAL A 314 -2.04 -25.46 -34.84
CA VAL A 314 -1.73 -24.61 -35.99
C VAL A 314 -0.40 -23.94 -35.68
N ALA A 315 0.59 -24.20 -36.53
CA ALA A 315 1.85 -23.49 -36.53
C ALA A 315 1.62 -22.09 -37.12
N ALA A 316 2.01 -21.04 -36.39
CA ALA A 316 2.11 -19.69 -36.92
C ALA A 316 3.20 -18.89 -36.19
N GLN A 317 4.31 -18.74 -36.91
CA GLN A 317 5.15 -17.53 -37.07
C GLN A 317 5.60 -16.77 -35.81
N GLU A 318 6.90 -16.84 -35.55
CA GLU A 318 7.61 -15.97 -34.59
C GLU A 318 7.36 -14.49 -34.90
N SER A 319 6.61 -13.85 -34.01
CA SER A 319 6.70 -12.43 -33.75
C SER A 319 6.96 -12.30 -32.26
N ASP A 320 7.94 -11.48 -31.85
CA ASP A 320 8.22 -11.18 -30.44
C ASP A 320 6.98 -10.50 -29.82
N THR A 321 6.07 -11.32 -29.31
CA THR A 321 4.87 -10.91 -28.59
C THR A 321 5.10 -11.19 -27.11
N LEU A 322 5.21 -10.13 -26.33
CA LEU A 322 5.14 -10.21 -24.87
C LEU A 322 3.68 -10.50 -24.47
N THR A 323 3.31 -11.77 -24.40
CA THR A 323 1.99 -12.17 -23.92
C THR A 323 1.95 -12.06 -22.39
N VAL A 324 1.48 -10.92 -21.88
CA VAL A 324 1.21 -10.73 -20.46
C VAL A 324 -0.10 -11.42 -20.11
N TRP A 325 -0.01 -12.61 -19.54
CA TRP A 325 -1.16 -13.22 -18.85
C TRP A 325 -1.41 -12.46 -17.56
N SER A 326 -2.38 -11.54 -17.57
CA SER A 326 -3.05 -11.14 -16.34
C SER A 326 -4.40 -11.83 -16.29
N SER A 327 -4.51 -12.91 -15.52
CA SER A 327 -5.79 -13.15 -14.88
C SER A 327 -6.10 -11.90 -14.04
N PRO A 328 -7.34 -11.38 -14.01
CA PRO A 328 -7.70 -10.37 -13.02
C PRO A 328 -7.54 -11.02 -11.64
N VAL A 329 -6.35 -10.89 -11.07
CA VAL A 329 -6.13 -11.18 -9.67
C VAL A 329 -6.91 -10.10 -8.96
N SER A 330 -8.09 -10.45 -8.48
CA SER A 330 -8.88 -9.60 -7.61
C SER A 330 -7.95 -9.13 -6.50
N SER A 331 -7.61 -7.84 -6.49
CA SER A 331 -6.78 -7.27 -5.44
C SER A 331 -7.48 -7.59 -4.13
N THR A 332 -6.80 -8.33 -3.25
CA THR A 332 -7.39 -8.94 -2.04
C THR A 332 -7.93 -7.91 -1.04
N THR A 333 -7.75 -6.61 -1.32
CA THR A 333 -8.37 -5.47 -0.63
C THR A 333 -8.88 -4.40 -1.62
N THR A 334 -9.75 -4.77 -2.56
CA THR A 334 -10.60 -3.78 -3.24
C THR A 334 -11.80 -3.45 -2.37
N THR A 335 -12.00 -2.17 -2.09
CA THR A 335 -13.27 -1.68 -1.53
C THR A 335 -14.09 -1.11 -2.68
N ILE A 336 -15.28 -1.64 -2.90
CA ILE A 336 -16.21 -1.16 -3.92
C ILE A 336 -17.34 -0.43 -3.22
N LEU A 337 -17.56 0.82 -3.60
CA LEU A 337 -18.75 1.59 -3.24
C LEU A 337 -19.67 1.61 -4.44
N ASP A 338 -20.72 0.80 -4.38
CA ASP A 338 -21.74 0.74 -5.42
C ASP A 338 -22.74 1.90 -5.29
N GLN A 339 -23.52 2.12 -6.35
CA GLN A 339 -24.53 3.19 -6.39
C GLN A 339 -25.53 3.13 -5.22
N PRO A 340 -26.11 1.96 -4.85
CA PRO A 340 -27.00 1.88 -3.70
C PRO A 340 -26.35 2.33 -2.39
N THR A 341 -25.09 1.93 -2.14
CA THR A 341 -24.35 2.34 -0.94
C THR A 341 -24.06 3.84 -0.95
N MET A 342 -23.62 4.39 -2.08
CA MET A 342 -23.36 5.84 -2.20
C MET A 342 -24.63 6.67 -1.96
N LYS A 343 -25.79 6.21 -2.44
CA LYS A 343 -27.10 6.83 -2.19
C LYS A 343 -27.52 6.71 -0.72
N ALA A 344 -27.38 5.53 -0.12
CA ALA A 344 -27.75 5.31 1.29
C ALA A 344 -26.92 6.15 2.28
N LEU A 345 -25.65 6.41 1.94
CA LEU A 345 -24.75 7.25 2.72
C LEU A 345 -24.85 8.75 2.39
N ASP A 346 -25.74 9.12 1.47
CA ASP A 346 -25.93 10.49 0.96
C ASP A 346 -24.61 11.19 0.57
N LYS A 347 -23.75 10.46 -0.16
CA LYS A 347 -22.47 10.98 -0.66
C LYS A 347 -22.65 11.53 -2.07
N GLN A 348 -22.48 12.84 -2.25
CA GLN A 348 -22.85 13.52 -3.50
C GLN A 348 -21.74 13.54 -4.54
N ASN A 349 -20.49 13.43 -4.10
CA ASN A 349 -19.34 13.43 -4.97
C ASN A 349 -18.34 12.34 -4.60
N VAL A 350 -17.40 12.08 -5.51
CA VAL A 350 -16.41 11.01 -5.35
C VAL A 350 -15.53 11.23 -4.12
N ALA A 351 -15.13 12.46 -3.83
CA ALA A 351 -14.36 12.77 -2.61
C ALA A 351 -15.10 12.31 -1.35
N GLN A 352 -16.37 12.71 -1.20
CA GLN A 352 -17.22 12.33 -0.09
C GLN A 352 -17.50 10.81 -0.06
N ALA A 353 -17.71 10.18 -1.21
CA ALA A 353 -17.88 8.73 -1.30
C ALA A 353 -16.64 8.01 -0.76
N LEU A 354 -15.45 8.44 -1.19
CA LEU A 354 -14.18 7.87 -0.75
C LEU A 354 -13.86 8.11 0.74
N SER A 355 -14.47 9.11 1.38
CA SER A 355 -14.25 9.42 2.79
C SER A 355 -14.64 8.31 3.77
N VAL A 356 -15.57 7.43 3.38
CA VAL A 356 -16.02 6.31 4.21
C VAL A 356 -15.18 5.04 4.01
N VAL A 357 -14.23 5.08 3.08
CA VAL A 357 -13.39 3.95 2.74
C VAL A 357 -12.22 3.86 3.74
N PRO A 358 -12.04 2.74 4.47
CA PRO A 358 -10.99 2.64 5.48
C PRO A 358 -9.58 2.85 4.91
N GLY A 359 -8.77 3.70 5.55
CA GLY A 359 -7.43 4.05 5.08
C GLY A 359 -7.42 5.06 3.92
N VAL A 360 -8.56 5.67 3.60
CA VAL A 360 -8.65 6.84 2.75
C VAL A 360 -8.87 8.06 3.63
N VAL A 361 -8.08 9.12 3.42
CA VAL A 361 -8.17 10.38 4.15
C VAL A 361 -8.48 11.49 3.16
N LEU A 362 -9.54 12.25 3.41
CA LEU A 362 -9.83 13.44 2.65
C LEU A 362 -8.87 14.57 3.05
N GLN A 363 -8.35 15.27 2.04
CA GLN A 363 -7.53 16.44 2.25
C GLN A 363 -7.91 17.53 1.25
N LYS A 364 -8.10 18.74 1.75
CA LYS A 364 -8.10 19.95 0.91
C LYS A 364 -6.65 20.35 0.68
N SER A 365 -6.23 20.33 -0.57
CA SER A 365 -4.84 20.56 -0.96
C SER A 365 -4.76 21.41 -2.22
N GLY A 366 -3.59 22.01 -2.45
CA GLY A 366 -3.33 22.88 -3.59
C GLY A 366 -3.82 24.32 -3.40
N SER A 367 -3.37 25.20 -4.29
CA SER A 367 -3.79 26.62 -4.32
C SER A 367 -5.26 26.79 -4.72
N ARG A 368 -5.87 25.76 -5.33
CA ARG A 368 -7.25 25.76 -5.85
C ARG A 368 -8.28 25.23 -4.85
N ASN A 369 -7.86 24.92 -3.62
CA ASN A 369 -8.71 24.33 -2.58
C ASN A 369 -9.46 23.09 -3.09
N GLU A 370 -8.71 22.18 -3.71
CA GLU A 370 -9.23 20.98 -4.36
C GLU A 370 -9.46 19.90 -3.31
N GLU A 371 -10.57 19.16 -3.42
CA GLU A 371 -10.81 18.01 -2.57
C GLU A 371 -10.09 16.80 -3.15
N GLN A 372 -8.98 16.45 -2.53
CA GLN A 372 -8.17 15.30 -2.86
C GLN A 372 -8.35 14.22 -1.80
N VAL A 373 -7.92 13.01 -2.15
CA VAL A 373 -7.87 11.88 -1.22
C VAL A 373 -6.45 11.37 -1.13
N LYS A 374 -6.08 10.93 0.06
CA LYS A 374 -4.88 10.14 0.30
C LYS A 374 -5.28 8.71 0.61
N VAL A 375 -4.62 7.75 -0.04
CA VAL A 375 -4.85 6.32 0.25
C VAL A 375 -3.61 5.79 0.95
N ARG A 376 -3.76 5.38 2.22
CA ARG A 376 -2.66 4.90 3.08
C ARG A 376 -1.46 5.87 3.12
N GLY A 377 -1.74 7.17 3.18
CA GLY A 377 -0.73 8.23 3.24
C GLY A 377 -0.16 8.68 1.89
N PHE A 378 -0.44 7.96 0.80
CA PHE A 378 -0.03 8.34 -0.56
C PHE A 378 -1.02 9.35 -1.16
N ASP A 379 -0.50 10.33 -1.89
CA ASP A 379 -1.29 11.40 -2.54
C ASP A 379 -1.75 11.03 -3.97
N SER A 380 -2.44 11.96 -4.65
CA SER A 380 -2.96 11.78 -6.01
C SER A 380 -1.90 11.49 -7.06
N ARG A 381 -0.62 11.82 -6.82
CA ARG A 381 0.49 11.50 -7.75
C ARG A 381 0.94 10.05 -7.64
N GLN A 382 0.57 9.39 -6.54
CA GLN A 382 0.95 8.03 -6.20
C GLN A 382 -0.27 7.09 -6.08
N VAL A 383 -1.46 7.64 -6.35
CA VAL A 383 -2.75 6.95 -6.42
C VAL A 383 -3.48 7.48 -7.66
N PRO A 384 -3.27 6.89 -8.84
CA PRO A 384 -3.96 7.32 -10.04
C PRO A 384 -5.47 7.08 -9.94
N VAL A 385 -6.21 8.00 -10.53
CA VAL A 385 -7.66 7.96 -10.64
C VAL A 385 -8.03 7.63 -12.08
N TYR A 386 -8.88 6.63 -12.26
CA TYR A 386 -9.39 6.19 -13.55
C TYR A 386 -10.88 6.53 -13.65
N PHE A 387 -11.31 6.93 -14.84
CA PHE A 387 -12.71 7.09 -15.20
C PHE A 387 -13.02 6.11 -16.33
N ASP A 388 -13.89 5.14 -16.07
CA ASP A 388 -14.14 3.99 -16.93
C ASP A 388 -12.85 3.29 -17.39
N GLY A 389 -11.86 3.17 -16.49
CA GLY A 389 -10.56 2.55 -16.78
C GLY A 389 -9.55 3.45 -17.49
N VAL A 390 -9.90 4.69 -17.83
CA VAL A 390 -8.97 5.66 -18.47
C VAL A 390 -8.42 6.62 -17.42
N PRO A 391 -7.09 6.80 -17.31
CA PRO A 391 -6.51 7.65 -16.29
C PRO A 391 -6.92 9.12 -16.49
N ILE A 392 -7.38 9.75 -15.42
CA ILE A 392 -7.73 11.17 -15.39
C ILE A 392 -6.84 11.93 -14.40
N TYR A 393 -6.23 13.01 -14.86
CA TYR A 393 -5.40 13.90 -14.06
C TYR A 393 -5.33 15.28 -14.73
N VAL A 394 -4.85 16.30 -14.00
CA VAL A 394 -4.50 17.61 -14.56
C VAL A 394 -3.03 17.56 -14.97
N PRO A 395 -2.66 17.73 -16.26
CA PRO A 395 -1.28 17.58 -16.72
C PRO A 395 -0.27 18.52 -16.06
N TYR A 396 -0.73 19.72 -15.65
CA TYR A 396 0.14 20.76 -15.11
C TYR A 396 0.73 20.41 -13.72
N ASP A 397 -0.10 19.92 -12.79
CA ASP A 397 0.32 19.68 -11.39
C ASP A 397 -0.03 18.28 -10.85
N GLY A 398 -0.78 17.48 -11.62
CA GLY A 398 -1.25 16.14 -11.26
C GLY A 398 -2.42 16.12 -10.28
N ASN A 399 -2.95 17.29 -9.88
CA ASN A 399 -4.00 17.40 -8.88
C ASN A 399 -5.38 17.32 -9.54
N LEU A 400 -6.28 16.51 -8.98
CA LEU A 400 -7.64 16.37 -9.47
C LEU A 400 -8.61 16.68 -8.33
N ASP A 401 -9.55 17.60 -8.56
CA ASP A 401 -10.62 17.90 -7.62
C ASP A 401 -11.73 16.84 -7.72
N LEU A 402 -11.71 15.88 -6.80
CA LEU A 402 -12.67 14.76 -6.79
C LEU A 402 -14.07 15.20 -6.34
N ALA A 403 -14.22 16.36 -5.71
CA ALA A 403 -15.52 16.89 -5.34
C ALA A 403 -16.38 17.29 -6.55
N ARG A 404 -15.75 17.47 -7.71
CA ARG A 404 -16.41 17.84 -8.97
C ARG A 404 -17.01 16.66 -9.73
N ILE A 405 -16.73 15.44 -9.28
CA ILE A 405 -17.29 14.23 -9.88
C ILE A 405 -18.48 13.80 -9.03
N LEU A 406 -19.70 14.10 -9.49
CA LEU A 406 -20.94 13.69 -8.80
C LEU A 406 -21.18 12.19 -8.91
N THR A 407 -21.77 11.60 -7.86
CA THR A 407 -22.06 10.16 -7.71
C THR A 407 -23.34 9.69 -8.37
N ASN A 408 -24.23 10.62 -8.72
CA ASN A 408 -25.54 10.35 -9.33
C ASN A 408 -25.48 9.45 -10.58
N ASN A 409 -24.51 9.67 -11.47
CA ASN A 409 -24.35 8.95 -12.73
C ASN A 409 -23.27 7.85 -12.66
N LEU A 410 -22.80 7.53 -11.45
CA LEU A 410 -21.78 6.51 -11.23
C LEU A 410 -22.43 5.18 -10.85
N GLY A 411 -21.94 4.09 -11.45
CA GLY A 411 -22.30 2.73 -11.05
C GLY A 411 -21.53 2.29 -9.81
N ALA A 412 -20.23 2.62 -9.78
CA ALA A 412 -19.36 2.31 -8.63
C ALA A 412 -18.13 3.22 -8.56
N VAL A 413 -17.60 3.37 -7.34
CA VAL A 413 -16.26 3.88 -7.08
C VAL A 413 -15.46 2.80 -6.37
N GLU A 414 -14.40 2.33 -7.01
CA GLU A 414 -13.56 1.23 -6.55
C GLU A 414 -12.23 1.77 -6.04
N VAL A 415 -11.80 1.31 -4.86
CA VAL A 415 -10.49 1.63 -4.30
C VAL A 415 -9.71 0.35 -4.13
N SER A 416 -8.73 0.14 -4.98
CA SER A 416 -7.81 -0.99 -4.90
C SER A 416 -6.67 -0.60 -3.98
N LYS A 417 -6.64 -1.14 -2.75
CA LYS A 417 -5.60 -0.84 -1.76
C LYS A 417 -4.55 -1.96 -1.76
N GLY A 418 -3.35 -1.67 -2.28
CA GLY A 418 -2.26 -2.65 -2.35
C GLY A 418 -1.75 -2.84 -3.77
N TYR A 419 -1.48 -4.09 -4.17
CA TYR A 419 -1.08 -4.42 -5.55
C TYR A 419 -2.24 -4.16 -6.51
N SER A 420 -2.19 -3.04 -7.20
CA SER A 420 -3.07 -2.73 -8.33
C SER A 420 -2.44 -3.21 -9.64
N SER A 421 -3.24 -3.27 -10.70
CA SER A 421 -2.83 -3.93 -11.95
C SER A 421 -1.68 -3.16 -12.62
N LEU A 422 -0.63 -3.86 -13.05
CA LEU A 422 0.44 -3.25 -13.86
C LEU A 422 -0.09 -2.70 -15.19
N LEU A 423 -1.20 -3.25 -15.71
CA LEU A 423 -1.86 -2.76 -16.92
C LEU A 423 -2.43 -1.34 -16.76
N GLN A 424 -2.65 -0.90 -15.51
CA GLN A 424 -3.14 0.44 -15.21
C GLN A 424 -2.02 1.50 -15.24
N GLY A 425 -0.75 1.11 -15.42
CA GLY A 425 0.38 2.02 -15.59
C GLY A 425 1.27 2.19 -14.35
N PRO A 426 2.30 3.06 -14.40
CA PRO A 426 3.20 3.29 -13.27
C PRO A 426 2.54 4.10 -12.13
N ASN A 427 3.27 4.30 -11.02
CA ASN A 427 2.89 5.19 -9.90
C ASN A 427 1.67 4.78 -9.04
N GLN A 428 1.44 3.49 -8.85
CA GLN A 428 0.31 2.99 -8.04
C GLN A 428 0.73 2.54 -6.62
N MET A 429 1.67 3.25 -5.98
CA MET A 429 2.23 2.83 -4.68
C MET A 429 1.19 2.82 -3.56
N GLY A 430 0.21 3.73 -3.61
CA GLY A 430 -0.92 3.75 -2.68
C GLY A 430 -2.13 2.93 -3.14
N GLY A 431 -2.06 2.33 -4.33
CA GLY A 431 -3.17 1.67 -5.00
C GLY A 431 -3.72 2.49 -6.17
N ALA A 432 -4.99 2.27 -6.49
CA ALA A 432 -5.70 2.95 -7.57
C ALA A 432 -7.16 3.22 -7.22
N ILE A 433 -7.73 4.29 -7.77
CA ILE A 433 -9.15 4.61 -7.65
C ILE A 433 -9.77 4.48 -9.04
N ASN A 434 -10.77 3.63 -9.21
CA ASN A 434 -11.48 3.47 -10.47
C ASN A 434 -12.94 3.91 -10.31
N ILE A 435 -13.35 4.89 -11.11
CA ILE A 435 -14.69 5.44 -11.16
C ILE A 435 -15.37 4.84 -12.37
N THR A 436 -16.46 4.10 -12.17
CA THR A 436 -17.19 3.43 -13.24
C THR A 436 -18.57 4.06 -13.41
N THR A 437 -18.91 4.43 -14.64
CA THR A 437 -20.25 4.94 -14.99
C THR A 437 -21.30 3.84 -14.94
N GLN A 438 -22.54 4.22 -14.65
CA GLN A 438 -23.64 3.26 -14.60
C GLN A 438 -23.96 2.73 -15.99
N LYS A 439 -23.97 1.40 -16.17
CA LYS A 439 -24.50 0.75 -17.38
C LYS A 439 -26.03 0.62 -17.27
N PRO A 440 -26.77 0.80 -18.37
CA PRO A 440 -28.22 0.58 -18.38
C PRO A 440 -28.53 -0.88 -18.08
N THR A 441 -29.48 -1.11 -17.18
CA THR A 441 -29.93 -2.48 -16.83
C THR A 441 -31.26 -2.86 -17.47
N LYS A 442 -32.03 -1.88 -17.93
CA LYS A 442 -33.32 -2.04 -18.62
C LYS A 442 -33.26 -1.39 -20.01
N PRO A 443 -34.11 -1.83 -20.96
CA PRO A 443 -34.17 -1.28 -22.31
C PRO A 443 -34.34 0.24 -22.36
N LEU A 444 -35.06 0.82 -21.40
CA LEU A 444 -35.23 2.26 -21.22
C LEU A 444 -35.17 2.59 -19.73
N GLU A 445 -34.31 3.54 -19.36
CA GLU A 445 -34.17 4.05 -17.99
C GLU A 445 -34.06 5.57 -18.01
N ALA A 446 -34.76 6.23 -17.09
CA ALA A 446 -34.66 7.67 -16.88
C ALA A 446 -34.58 7.96 -15.39
N ASN A 447 -33.69 8.86 -15.00
CA ASN A 447 -33.59 9.37 -13.63
C ASN A 447 -33.59 10.90 -13.66
N LEU A 448 -34.30 11.48 -12.71
CA LEU A 448 -34.32 12.91 -12.45
C LEU A 448 -34.16 13.10 -10.95
N GLY A 449 -33.28 14.01 -10.55
CA GLY A 449 -33.06 14.35 -9.16
C GLY A 449 -32.88 15.84 -8.97
N TYR A 450 -33.41 16.33 -7.85
CA TYR A 450 -33.28 17.71 -7.40
C TYR A 450 -33.06 17.70 -5.89
N ARG A 451 -32.06 18.45 -5.43
CA ARG A 451 -31.78 18.65 -4.01
C ARG A 451 -31.58 20.14 -3.76
N GLN A 452 -32.25 20.65 -2.73
CA GLN A 452 -32.09 22.01 -2.24
C GLN A 452 -31.31 21.98 -0.93
N GLY A 453 -30.34 22.89 -0.82
CA GLY A 453 -29.55 23.14 0.38
C GLY A 453 -29.99 24.44 1.05
N TRP A 454 -30.08 24.39 2.37
CA TRP A 454 -30.31 25.56 3.20
C TRP A 454 -29.19 25.72 4.20
N SER A 455 -28.76 26.97 4.37
CA SER A 455 -27.89 27.37 5.48
C SER A 455 -28.46 28.62 6.11
N ARG A 456 -28.54 28.64 7.45
CA ARG A 456 -29.07 29.79 8.20
C ARG A 456 -30.50 30.18 7.78
N SER A 457 -31.33 29.19 7.44
CA SER A 457 -32.69 29.39 6.92
C SER A 457 -32.74 30.19 5.60
N GLN A 458 -31.64 30.24 4.86
CA GLN A 458 -31.55 30.80 3.53
C GLN A 458 -31.14 29.70 2.54
N ASP A 459 -31.65 29.78 1.32
CA ASP A 459 -31.17 28.96 0.22
C ASP A 459 -29.67 29.22 0.02
N ASN A 460 -28.88 28.15 -0.06
CA ASN A 460 -27.43 28.27 -0.19
C ASN A 460 -26.82 27.43 -1.31
N ALA A 461 -27.49 26.35 -1.71
CA ALA A 461 -26.99 25.45 -2.75
C ALA A 461 -28.15 24.67 -3.37
N TYR A 462 -27.96 24.18 -4.58
CA TYR A 462 -28.80 23.14 -5.18
C TYR A 462 -27.96 22.17 -6.01
N ASP A 463 -28.46 20.94 -6.14
CA ASP A 463 -27.98 19.92 -7.06
C ASP A 463 -29.16 19.49 -7.93
N MET A 464 -28.99 19.52 -9.24
CA MET A 464 -29.93 18.91 -10.16
C MET A 464 -29.22 17.94 -11.08
N HIS A 465 -29.88 16.84 -11.43
CA HIS A 465 -29.38 15.93 -12.43
C HIS A 465 -30.49 15.21 -13.18
N ALA A 466 -30.23 14.95 -14.45
CA ALA A 466 -31.09 14.17 -15.32
C ALA A 466 -30.23 13.18 -16.09
N SER A 467 -30.68 11.93 -16.19
CA SER A 467 -30.04 10.92 -17.02
C SER A 467 -31.09 10.12 -17.77
N PHE A 468 -30.83 9.84 -19.03
CA PHE A 468 -31.61 8.95 -19.87
C PHE A 468 -30.68 7.90 -20.47
N ALA A 469 -31.11 6.64 -20.45
CA ALA A 469 -30.39 5.55 -21.07
C ALA A 469 -31.34 4.62 -21.83
N ALA A 470 -30.89 4.15 -22.99
CA ALA A 470 -31.57 3.18 -23.82
C ALA A 470 -30.60 2.06 -24.19
N SER A 471 -31.03 0.80 -24.10
CA SER A 471 -30.22 -0.36 -24.45
C SER A 471 -30.97 -1.33 -25.36
N SER A 472 -30.25 -1.95 -26.27
CA SER A 472 -30.70 -3.03 -27.16
C SER A 472 -29.64 -4.13 -27.21
N ASP A 473 -29.92 -5.20 -27.95
CA ASP A 473 -28.97 -6.32 -28.13
C ASP A 473 -27.66 -5.89 -28.83
N LEU A 474 -27.69 -4.78 -29.57
CA LEU A 474 -26.53 -4.27 -30.32
C LEU A 474 -25.69 -3.26 -29.52
N GLY A 475 -26.20 -2.74 -28.40
CA GLY A 475 -25.49 -1.73 -27.61
C GLY A 475 -26.39 -0.82 -26.78
N TYR A 476 -25.86 0.33 -26.37
CA TYR A 476 -26.59 1.29 -25.55
C TYR A 476 -26.21 2.75 -25.83
N LEU A 477 -27.15 3.65 -25.57
CA LEU A 477 -26.95 5.09 -25.54
C LEU A 477 -27.29 5.59 -24.14
N GLN A 478 -26.43 6.42 -23.57
CA GLN A 478 -26.67 7.11 -22.31
C GLN A 478 -26.36 8.60 -22.48
N VAL A 479 -27.28 9.44 -22.02
CA VAL A 479 -27.13 10.89 -21.97
C VAL A 479 -27.43 11.32 -20.55
N SER A 480 -26.54 12.09 -19.94
CA SER A 480 -26.77 12.64 -18.61
C SER A 480 -26.25 14.06 -18.49
N GLY A 481 -26.93 14.86 -17.68
CA GLY A 481 -26.59 16.22 -17.35
C GLY A 481 -26.75 16.45 -15.86
N SER A 482 -25.86 17.22 -15.26
CA SER A 482 -25.93 17.58 -13.85
C SER A 482 -25.39 18.99 -13.62
N GLN A 483 -25.97 19.70 -12.65
CA GLN A 483 -25.47 20.98 -12.18
C GLN A 483 -25.44 20.98 -10.65
N LEU A 484 -24.28 21.32 -10.09
CA LEU A 484 -24.10 21.57 -8.67
C LEU A 484 -23.78 23.06 -8.49
N LYS A 485 -24.68 23.79 -7.83
CA LYS A 485 -24.49 25.21 -7.52
C LYS A 485 -24.49 25.44 -6.02
N GLN A 486 -23.55 26.23 -5.53
CA GLN A 486 -23.46 26.70 -4.16
C GLN A 486 -23.17 28.19 -4.19
N ASP A 487 -24.05 29.01 -3.64
CA ASP A 487 -23.86 30.46 -3.58
C ASP A 487 -22.93 30.84 -2.42
N PHE A 488 -23.02 30.13 -1.29
CA PHE A 488 -22.15 30.33 -0.14
C PHE A 488 -22.06 29.11 0.79
N LEU A 489 -20.92 28.99 1.47
CA LEU A 489 -20.76 28.12 2.64
C LEU A 489 -21.32 28.79 3.90
N GLY A 490 -22.05 28.02 4.70
CA GLY A 490 -22.59 28.49 5.98
C GLY A 490 -21.52 28.64 7.06
N LEU A 491 -21.59 29.72 7.83
CA LEU A 491 -20.81 29.88 9.06
C LEU A 491 -21.63 29.46 10.31
N PRO A 492 -20.98 28.88 11.34
CA PRO A 492 -21.65 28.54 12.60
C PRO A 492 -22.30 29.74 13.30
N HIS A 493 -23.26 29.48 14.20
CA HIS A 493 -23.90 30.54 15.01
C HIS A 493 -22.88 31.33 15.83
N GLY A 494 -23.03 32.66 15.82
CA GLY A 494 -22.18 33.57 16.59
C GLY A 494 -20.81 33.86 15.97
N VAL A 495 -20.47 33.20 14.85
CA VAL A 495 -19.20 33.45 14.15
C VAL A 495 -19.36 34.63 13.20
N ASN A 496 -18.67 35.72 13.52
CA ASN A 496 -18.43 36.84 12.62
C ASN A 496 -16.92 37.06 12.54
N ASN A 497 -16.39 37.08 11.33
CA ASN A 497 -14.97 37.28 11.07
C ASN A 497 -14.84 38.26 9.90
N ASP A 498 -14.07 39.33 10.09
CA ASP A 498 -13.89 40.38 9.07
C ASP A 498 -13.26 39.84 7.78
N ILE A 499 -12.54 38.72 7.86
CA ILE A 499 -11.85 38.08 6.74
C ILE A 499 -12.66 36.92 6.17
N ALA A 500 -13.17 36.00 6.99
CA ALA A 500 -13.86 34.80 6.51
C ALA A 500 -15.35 35.00 6.20
N GLY A 501 -16.00 36.02 6.78
CA GLY A 501 -17.39 36.33 6.52
C GLY A 501 -18.21 36.62 7.77
N LYS A 502 -19.41 37.16 7.53
CA LYS A 502 -20.32 37.64 8.57
C LYS A 502 -21.74 37.18 8.29
N HIS A 503 -22.61 37.31 9.28
CA HIS A 503 -24.04 37.03 9.17
C HIS A 503 -24.35 35.59 8.71
N GLY A 504 -23.50 34.63 9.09
CA GLY A 504 -23.70 33.22 8.76
C GLY A 504 -23.28 32.83 7.33
N LYS A 505 -22.67 33.73 6.55
CA LYS A 505 -22.18 33.45 5.20
C LYS A 505 -20.66 33.59 5.12
N MET A 506 -20.00 32.58 4.60
CA MET A 506 -18.57 32.64 4.27
C MET A 506 -18.38 33.38 2.95
N ILE A 507 -17.49 34.36 2.91
CA ILE A 507 -17.22 35.11 1.68
C ILE A 507 -16.30 34.33 0.74
N ASN A 508 -16.39 34.64 -0.56
CA ASN A 508 -15.60 34.00 -1.61
C ASN A 508 -15.70 32.46 -1.57
N SER A 509 -16.93 31.94 -1.45
CA SER A 509 -17.20 30.52 -1.25
C SER A 509 -18.20 29.93 -2.26
N SER A 510 -18.49 30.67 -3.32
CA SER A 510 -19.42 30.25 -4.37
C SER A 510 -18.78 29.20 -5.28
N ALA A 511 -19.61 28.33 -5.87
CA ALA A 511 -19.21 27.38 -6.90
C ALA A 511 -20.40 27.04 -7.80
N ASP A 512 -20.20 26.93 -9.10
CA ASP A 512 -21.21 26.48 -10.07
C ASP A 512 -20.53 25.51 -11.03
N ASP A 513 -20.95 24.25 -11.04
CA ASP A 513 -20.33 23.20 -11.85
C ASP A 513 -21.40 22.44 -12.64
N LYS A 514 -21.32 22.55 -13.96
CA LYS A 514 -22.24 21.94 -14.92
C LYS A 514 -21.50 20.87 -15.68
N ARG A 515 -22.10 19.69 -15.82
CA ARG A 515 -21.49 18.56 -16.51
C ARG A 515 -22.50 17.82 -17.37
N GLY A 516 -22.15 17.60 -18.63
CA GLY A 516 -22.84 16.73 -19.56
C GLY A 516 -21.98 15.53 -19.94
N ILE A 517 -22.60 14.36 -20.02
CA ILE A 517 -21.96 13.11 -20.48
C ILE A 517 -22.86 12.48 -21.53
N VAL A 518 -22.29 12.18 -22.69
CA VAL A 518 -22.91 11.36 -23.74
C VAL A 518 -22.05 10.12 -23.92
N LYS A 519 -22.64 8.94 -23.79
CA LYS A 519 -21.94 7.66 -23.90
C LYS A 519 -22.68 6.75 -24.87
N LEU A 520 -21.94 6.27 -25.86
CA LEU A 520 -22.39 5.30 -26.86
C LEU A 520 -21.60 4.01 -26.63
N GLY A 521 -22.30 2.92 -26.34
CA GLY A 521 -21.75 1.57 -26.27
C GLY A 521 -22.23 0.75 -27.46
N PHE A 522 -21.31 0.05 -28.11
CA PHE A 522 -21.58 -0.87 -29.21
C PHE A 522 -21.04 -2.24 -28.84
N THR A 523 -21.92 -3.24 -28.81
CA THR A 523 -21.62 -4.62 -28.41
C THR A 523 -21.99 -5.57 -29.56
N PRO A 524 -21.15 -5.68 -30.62
CA PRO A 524 -21.47 -6.47 -31.81
C PRO A 524 -21.48 -7.98 -31.55
N ARG A 525 -20.81 -8.43 -30.48
CA ARG A 525 -20.72 -9.81 -30.01
C ARG A 525 -20.83 -9.79 -28.49
N GLU A 526 -21.26 -10.88 -27.87
CA GLU A 526 -21.40 -10.96 -26.40
C GLU A 526 -20.10 -10.60 -25.63
N ASN A 527 -18.94 -10.74 -26.28
CA ASN A 527 -17.63 -10.60 -25.64
C ASN A 527 -16.87 -9.32 -26.00
N ASP A 528 -17.37 -8.48 -26.93
CA ASP A 528 -16.68 -7.27 -27.37
C ASP A 528 -17.51 -6.02 -27.03
N GLU A 529 -16.91 -5.03 -26.37
CA GLU A 529 -17.56 -3.75 -26.07
C GLU A 529 -16.69 -2.58 -26.55
N TYR A 530 -17.25 -1.76 -27.44
CA TYR A 530 -16.66 -0.50 -27.89
C TYR A 530 -17.45 0.64 -27.29
N THR A 531 -16.79 1.56 -26.60
CA THR A 531 -17.44 2.71 -25.99
C THR A 531 -16.81 4.02 -26.45
N LEU A 532 -17.67 4.96 -26.84
CA LEU A 532 -17.33 6.35 -27.10
C LEU A 532 -18.03 7.20 -26.04
N THR A 533 -17.26 7.93 -25.24
CA THR A 533 -17.79 8.82 -24.21
C THR A 533 -17.31 10.25 -24.49
N TYR A 534 -18.25 11.18 -24.59
CA TYR A 534 -18.01 12.62 -24.61
C TYR A 534 -18.44 13.20 -23.27
N ILE A 535 -17.55 13.98 -22.65
CA ILE A 535 -17.80 14.69 -21.41
C ILE A 535 -17.51 16.16 -21.65
N LYS A 536 -18.46 17.02 -21.33
CA LYS A 536 -18.27 18.47 -21.25
C LYS A 536 -18.57 18.92 -19.84
N GLN A 537 -17.67 19.68 -19.26
CA GLN A 537 -17.81 20.22 -17.92
C GLN A 537 -17.45 21.70 -17.95
N ASP A 538 -18.36 22.56 -17.52
CA ASP A 538 -18.18 24.00 -17.44
C ASP A 538 -18.33 24.39 -15.98
N GLY A 539 -17.41 25.17 -15.41
CA GLY A 539 -17.56 25.53 -14.01
C GLY A 539 -16.71 26.66 -13.49
N GLU A 540 -17.22 27.26 -12.41
CA GLU A 540 -16.68 28.41 -11.73
C GLU A 540 -16.54 28.09 -10.23
N LYS A 541 -15.50 28.61 -9.58
CA LYS A 541 -15.25 28.35 -8.16
C LYS A 541 -14.51 29.49 -7.49
N ASP A 542 -15.06 29.97 -6.37
CA ASP A 542 -14.36 30.84 -5.45
C ASP A 542 -13.63 30.03 -4.36
N ASN A 543 -12.55 30.60 -3.82
CA ASN A 543 -11.80 29.99 -2.72
C ASN A 543 -11.87 30.85 -1.44
N PRO A 544 -12.46 30.34 -0.35
CA PRO A 544 -12.57 31.10 0.89
C PRO A 544 -11.20 31.54 1.41
N PRO A 545 -11.08 32.79 1.90
CA PRO A 545 -9.81 33.29 2.42
C PRO A 545 -9.44 32.58 3.72
N TYR A 546 -8.13 32.35 3.91
CA TYR A 546 -7.62 31.89 5.20
C TYR A 546 -7.82 32.97 6.28
N SER A 547 -8.50 32.60 7.36
CA SER A 547 -8.87 33.47 8.48
C SER A 547 -8.22 33.07 9.82
N GLY A 548 -7.22 32.18 9.79
CA GLY A 548 -6.48 31.78 10.98
C GLY A 548 -5.34 32.75 11.36
N ASN A 549 -4.70 32.51 12.49
CA ASN A 549 -3.70 33.41 13.09
C ASN A 549 -2.27 33.28 12.51
N SER A 550 -2.12 32.78 11.28
CA SER A 550 -0.81 32.74 10.63
C SER A 550 -0.44 34.13 10.10
N GLY A 551 0.84 34.49 10.08
CA GLY A 551 1.31 35.79 9.55
C GLY A 551 1.14 35.97 8.02
N GLN A 552 0.37 35.10 7.36
CA GLN A 552 0.10 35.14 5.92
C GLN A 552 -1.04 36.13 5.64
N LYS A 553 -0.89 36.97 4.61
CA LYS A 553 -1.99 37.82 4.11
C LYS A 553 -3.08 36.94 3.51
N SER A 554 -4.33 37.24 3.85
CA SER A 554 -5.51 36.59 3.28
C SER A 554 -5.60 36.82 1.77
N ARG A 555 -5.94 35.77 1.03
CA ARG A 555 -6.06 35.77 -0.43
C ARG A 555 -7.47 35.36 -0.82
N TYR A 556 -8.02 36.04 -1.83
CA TYR A 556 -9.38 35.85 -2.33
C TYR A 556 -9.30 35.33 -3.76
N TRP A 557 -8.86 34.09 -3.91
CA TRP A 557 -8.70 33.50 -5.25
C TRP A 557 -10.06 33.10 -5.81
N GLN A 558 -10.22 33.33 -7.11
CA GLN A 558 -11.40 32.98 -7.89
C GLN A 558 -10.94 32.26 -9.16
N TRP A 559 -11.73 31.29 -9.58
CA TRP A 559 -11.50 30.46 -10.75
C TRP A 559 -12.72 30.62 -11.65
N PRO A 560 -12.78 31.69 -12.46
CA PRO A 560 -13.96 32.03 -13.26
C PRO A 560 -14.14 31.12 -14.48
N GLU A 561 -13.10 30.41 -14.88
CA GLU A 561 -13.16 29.44 -15.98
C GLU A 561 -12.42 28.18 -15.55
N TYR A 562 -13.16 27.07 -15.51
CA TYR A 562 -12.62 25.73 -15.25
C TYR A 562 -13.38 24.73 -16.11
N ASP A 563 -13.29 24.98 -17.41
CA ASP A 563 -13.97 24.22 -18.44
C ASP A 563 -13.09 23.06 -18.90
N LYS A 564 -13.73 21.93 -19.18
CA LYS A 564 -13.05 20.72 -19.63
C LYS A 564 -13.94 19.96 -20.61
N GLU A 565 -13.37 19.66 -21.76
CA GLU A 565 -13.93 18.71 -22.70
C GLU A 565 -13.06 17.46 -22.76
N SER A 566 -13.69 16.29 -22.87
CA SER A 566 -13.00 15.01 -22.91
C SER A 566 -13.69 14.05 -23.87
N PHE A 567 -12.91 13.47 -24.76
CA PHE A 567 -13.32 12.41 -25.66
C PHE A 567 -12.58 11.14 -25.25
N ILE A 568 -13.34 10.10 -24.90
CA ILE A 568 -12.81 8.82 -24.46
C ILE A 568 -13.29 7.76 -25.43
N ILE A 569 -12.34 7.10 -26.08
CA ILE A 569 -12.58 5.89 -26.88
C ILE A 569 -11.99 4.74 -26.09
N ARG A 570 -12.82 3.76 -25.76
CA ARG A 570 -12.37 2.56 -25.08
C ARG A 570 -12.87 1.34 -25.82
N GLU A 571 -11.92 0.51 -26.17
CA GLU A 571 -12.14 -0.85 -26.63
C GLU A 571 -11.95 -1.79 -25.45
N ARG A 572 -12.86 -2.73 -25.28
CA ARG A 572 -12.68 -3.86 -24.39
C ARG A 572 -12.71 -5.14 -25.21
N PRO A 573 -11.60 -5.47 -25.90
CA PRO A 573 -11.39 -6.82 -26.37
C PRO A 573 -11.01 -7.68 -25.15
N ASN A 574 -11.42 -8.93 -25.12
CA ASN A 574 -10.90 -9.86 -24.12
C ASN A 574 -9.45 -10.24 -24.44
#